data_AF-A0A516WZM2-F1
#
_entry.id   AF-A0A516WZM2-F1
#
_cell.length_a   1.000
_cell.length_b   1.000
_cell.length_c   1.000
_cell.angle_alpha   90.00
_cell.angle_beta   90.00
_cell.angle_gamma   90.00
#
_symmetry.space_group_name_H-M   'P 1'
#
loop_
_entity.id
_entity.type
_entity.pdbx_description
1 polymer ?
#
loop_
_entity_poly.entity_id
_entity_poly.type
_entity_poly.pdbx_seq_one_letter_code
_entity_poly.pdbx_strand_id
1 'polypeptide(L)' 'MMAMARVGVVGGAGVLLAAAFVQTPWVPLEHIATTDGEVVGYVMSVDSGFVNVLTEDQEYLILPSGSVLSRE' A
#
# COMPACT_ATOMS: atom_id res chain seq x y z
N MET A 1 25.61 -30.23 -11.08
CA MET A 1 24.56 -29.38 -11.71
C MET A 1 23.24 -29.41 -10.93
N MET A 2 22.70 -30.60 -10.56
CA MET A 2 21.42 -30.72 -9.83
C MET A 2 21.37 -30.02 -8.46
N ALA A 3 22.48 -29.97 -7.72
CA ALA A 3 22.52 -29.32 -6.40
C ALA A 3 22.24 -27.81 -6.48
N MET A 4 22.78 -27.11 -7.49
CA MET A 4 22.57 -25.66 -7.66
C MET A 4 21.15 -25.34 -8.10
N ALA A 5 20.56 -26.16 -8.98
CA ALA A 5 19.17 -26.01 -9.39
C ALA A 5 18.21 -26.16 -8.20
N ARG A 6 18.46 -27.13 -7.31
CA ARG A 6 17.62 -27.38 -6.14
C ARG A 6 17.67 -26.23 -5.13
N VAL A 7 18.85 -25.66 -4.89
CA VAL A 7 19.01 -24.48 -4.03
C VAL A 7 18.25 -23.29 -4.60
N GLY A 8 18.34 -23.07 -5.91
CA GLY A 8 17.58 -22.01 -6.58
C GLY A 8 16.07 -22.15 -6.42
N VAL A 9 15.54 -23.37 -6.58
CA VAL A 9 14.10 -23.63 -6.41
C VAL A 9 13.65 -23.42 -4.96
N VAL A 10 14.40 -23.91 -3.98
CA VAL A 10 14.05 -23.75 -2.56
C VAL A 10 14.11 -22.28 -2.15
N GLY A 11 15.16 -21.56 -2.56
CA GLY A 11 15.29 -20.13 -2.29
C GLY A 11 14.18 -19.34 -2.97
N GLY A 12 13.90 -19.61 -4.24
CA GLY A 12 12.81 -18.96 -4.98
C GLY A 12 11.44 -19.22 -4.35
N ALA A 13 11.13 -20.46 -3.98
CA ALA A 13 9.89 -20.80 -3.29
C ALA A 13 9.78 -20.07 -1.93
N GLY A 14 10.88 -19.96 -1.19
CA GLY A 14 10.91 -19.21 0.07
C GLY A 14 10.60 -17.73 -0.12
N VAL A 15 11.19 -17.09 -1.14
CA VAL A 15 10.91 -15.68 -1.48
C VAL A 15 9.46 -15.48 -1.90
N LEU A 16 8.92 -16.36 -2.75
CA LEU A 16 7.53 -16.28 -3.20
C LEU A 16 6.54 -16.46 -2.04
N LEU A 17 6.83 -17.38 -1.12
CA LEU A 17 6.03 -17.56 0.09
C LEU A 17 6.07 -16.29 0.94
N ALA A 18 7.24 -15.72 1.21
CA ALA A 18 7.34 -14.47 1.96
C ALA A 18 6.55 -13.34 1.29
N ALA A 19 6.66 -13.19 -0.03
CA ALA A 19 5.91 -12.19 -0.79
C ALA A 19 4.39 -12.35 -0.67
N ALA A 20 3.88 -13.58 -0.60
CA ALA A 20 2.45 -13.85 -0.46
C ALA A 20 1.87 -13.40 0.91
N PHE A 21 2.71 -13.23 1.94
CA PHE A 21 2.29 -12.78 3.27
C PHE A 21 2.48 -11.29 3.52
N VAL A 22 3.19 -10.57 2.64
CA VAL A 22 3.37 -9.11 2.77
C VAL A 22 2.13 -8.41 2.23
N GLN A 23 1.20 -8.06 3.13
CA GLN A 23 -0.02 -7.32 2.79
C GLN A 23 0.11 -5.81 3.04
N THR A 24 1.04 -5.40 3.90
CA THR A 24 1.27 -4.00 4.23
C THR A 24 1.93 -3.28 3.05
N PRO A 25 1.35 -2.16 2.58
CA PRO A 25 2.02 -1.29 1.64
C PRO A 25 3.36 -0.79 2.20
N TRP A 26 4.32 -0.50 1.31
CA TRP A 26 5.62 0.08 1.67
C TRP A 26 5.55 1.56 2.07
N VAL A 27 4.33 2.06 2.27
CA VAL A 27 3.97 3.46 2.45
C VAL A 27 3.37 3.57 3.85
N PRO A 28 3.68 4.62 4.63
CA PRO A 28 3.13 4.76 5.97
C PRO A 28 1.62 4.95 5.93
N LEU A 29 0.96 4.52 7.02
CA LEU A 29 -0.44 4.83 7.27
C LEU A 29 -0.53 6.30 7.67
N GLU A 30 -1.40 7.07 7.01
CA GLU A 30 -1.60 8.50 7.29
C GLU A 30 -3.04 8.74 7.82
N HIS A 31 -3.17 9.72 8.73
CA HIS A 31 -4.47 10.25 9.16
C HIS A 31 -4.83 11.47 8.31
N ILE A 32 -5.88 11.37 7.50
CA ILE A 32 -6.26 12.39 6.52
C ILE A 32 -7.56 13.06 6.97
N ALA A 33 -7.47 14.32 7.40
CA ALA A 33 -8.65 15.12 7.70
C ALA A 33 -9.25 15.66 6.39
N THR A 34 -10.54 15.39 6.15
CA THR A 34 -11.26 15.89 4.97
C THR A 34 -12.47 16.74 5.34
N THR A 35 -13.06 17.43 4.37
CA THR A 35 -14.31 18.18 4.57
C THR A 35 -15.50 17.31 4.97
N ASP A 36 -15.47 16.02 4.63
CA ASP A 36 -16.58 15.09 4.85
C ASP A 36 -16.34 14.15 6.06
N GLY A 37 -15.16 14.24 6.69
CA GLY A 37 -14.76 13.42 7.83
C GLY A 37 -13.27 13.03 7.80
N GLU A 38 -12.85 12.19 8.75
CA GLU A 38 -11.50 11.65 8.78
C GLU A 38 -11.41 10.34 7.98
N VAL A 39 -10.30 10.17 7.26
CA VAL A 39 -9.94 8.96 6.52
C VAL A 39 -8.58 8.49 7.01
N VAL A 40 -8.49 7.23 7.42
CA VAL A 40 -7.21 6.60 7.80
C VAL A 40 -6.82 5.64 6.68
N GLY A 41 -5.63 5.84 6.11
CA GLY A 41 -5.19 5.04 4.98
C GLY A 41 -3.82 5.38 4.43
N TYR A 42 -3.38 4.57 3.49
CA TYR A 42 -2.10 4.69 2.82
C TYR A 42 -2.24 5.56 1.57
N VAL A 43 -1.47 6.65 1.48
CA VAL A 43 -1.44 7.50 0.28
C VAL A 43 -0.62 6.83 -0.82
N MET A 44 -1.30 6.33 -1.86
CA MET A 44 -0.69 5.59 -2.97
C MET A 44 -0.13 6.51 -4.05
N SER A 45 -0.86 7.57 -4.38
CA SER A 45 -0.37 8.61 -5.30
C SER A 45 -1.05 9.94 -5.02
N VAL A 46 -0.37 11.02 -5.40
CA VAL A 46 -0.89 12.38 -5.38
C VAL A 46 -0.81 12.92 -6.80
N ASP A 47 -1.96 13.06 -7.43
CA ASP A 47 -2.11 13.56 -8.78
C ASP A 47 -2.67 14.99 -8.74
N SER A 48 -2.60 15.72 -9.85
CA SER A 48 -3.14 17.09 -9.90
C SER A 48 -4.67 17.04 -9.73
N GLY A 49 -5.14 17.43 -8.54
CA GLY A 49 -6.56 17.51 -8.20
C GLY A 49 -7.12 16.31 -7.44
N PHE A 50 -6.36 15.22 -7.28
CA PHE A 50 -6.80 14.03 -6.53
C PHE A 50 -5.68 13.38 -5.72
N VAL A 51 -6.06 12.71 -4.64
CA VAL A 51 -5.21 11.87 -3.80
C VAL A 51 -5.81 10.48 -3.79
N ASN A 52 -5.00 9.48 -4.14
CA ASN A 52 -5.39 8.08 -4.11
C ASN A 52 -4.99 7.48 -2.77
N VAL A 53 -5.96 6.95 -2.05
CA VAL A 53 -5.80 6.41 -0.69
C VAL A 53 -6.29 4.97 -0.68
N LEU A 54 -5.50 4.07 -0.10
CA LEU A 54 -5.92 2.71 0.23
C LEU A 54 -6.21 2.65 1.73
N THR A 55 -7.45 2.39 2.13
CA THR A 55 -7.82 2.29 3.56
C THR A 55 -7.25 1.02 4.19
N GLU A 56 -7.30 0.94 5.53
CA GLU A 56 -6.94 -0.28 6.25
C GLU A 56 -7.82 -1.49 5.87
N ASP A 57 -9.09 -1.21 5.52
CA ASP A 57 -10.06 -2.20 5.03
C ASP A 57 -9.83 -2.59 3.55
N GLN A 58 -8.72 -2.17 2.95
CA GLN A 58 -8.36 -2.38 1.55
C GLN A 58 -9.35 -1.75 0.55
N GLU A 59 -10.03 -0.68 0.93
CA GLU A 59 -10.88 0.09 0.04
C GLU A 59 -10.05 1.18 -0.67
N TYR A 60 -10.27 1.32 -1.98
CA TYR A 60 -9.58 2.32 -2.77
C TYR A 60 -10.43 3.59 -2.88
N LEU A 61 -9.95 4.69 -2.31
CA LEU A 61 -10.61 5.98 -2.28
C LEU A 61 -9.85 6.99 -3.14
N ILE A 62 -10.59 7.75 -3.95
CA ILE A 62 -10.06 8.86 -4.74
C ILE A 62 -10.61 10.15 -4.13
N LEU A 63 -9.78 10.85 -3.39
CA LEU A 63 -10.16 12.07 -2.68
C LEU A 63 -9.79 13.29 -3.54
N PRO A 64 -10.69 14.26 -3.76
CA PRO A 64 -10.31 15.54 -4.36
C PRO A 64 -9.26 16.24 -3.50
N SER A 65 -8.16 16.73 -4.08
CA SER A 65 -7.10 17.40 -3.30
C SER A 65 -7.62 18.63 -2.53
N GLY A 66 -8.67 19.27 -3.03
CA GLY A 66 -9.30 20.42 -2.37
C GLY A 66 -10.16 20.07 -1.16
N SER A 67 -10.53 18.80 -0.95
CA SER A 67 -11.25 18.37 0.25
C SER A 67 -10.31 17.96 1.39
N VAL A 68 -9.01 17.80 1.13
CA VAL A 68 -8.00 17.44 2.14
C VAL A 68 -7.59 18.68 2.93
N LEU A 69 -7.82 18.65 4.24
CA LEU A 69 -7.51 19.75 5.16
C LEU A 69 -6.11 19.60 5.78
N SER A 70 -5.76 18.38 6.20
CA SER A 70 -4.44 18.05 6.76
C SER A 70 -4.15 16.54 6.63
N ARG A 71 -2.88 16.16 6.78
CA ARG A 71 -2.38 14.78 6.77
C ARG A 71 -1.15 14.66 7.69
N GLU A 72 -1.07 13.57 8.45
CA GLU A 72 0.04 13.26 9.37
C GLU A 72 0.38 11.78 9.40
#